data_AF-A0A349Z6B1-F1
#
_entry.id   AF-A0A349Z6B1-F1
#
_cell.length_a   1.000
_cell.length_b   1.000
_cell.length_c   1.000
_cell.angle_alpha   90.00
_cell.angle_beta   90.00
_cell.angle_gamma   90.00
#
_symmetry.space_group_name_H-M   'P 1'
#
loop_
_entity.id
_entity.type
_entity.pdbx_description
1 polymer ?
#
loop_
_entity_poly.entity_id
_entity_poly.type
_entity_poly.pdbx_seq_one_letter_code
_entity_poly.pdbx_strand_id
1 'polypeptide(L)' 'VAASKFAKWDGFGEQTKGHIGLQDHGDKVWFKNIKIRELH' A
#
# COMPACT_ATOMS: atom_id res chain seq x y z
N VAL A 1 -4.05 -6.15 -13.43
CA VAL A 1 -4.61 -7.03 -12.38
C VAL A 1 -4.71 -8.50 -12.81
N ALA A 2 -5.26 -8.80 -14.00
CA ALA A 2 -5.57 -10.17 -14.45
C ALA A 2 -4.40 -11.19 -14.41
N ALA A 3 -3.14 -10.79 -14.65
CA ALA A 3 -1.97 -11.66 -14.55
C ALA A 3 -1.11 -11.39 -13.30
N SER A 4 -1.73 -11.13 -12.15
CA SER A 4 -1.03 -10.79 -10.90
C SER A 4 -1.57 -11.59 -9.72
N LYS A 5 -0.85 -11.57 -8.59
CA LYS A 5 -1.32 -12.13 -7.31
C LYS A 5 -2.68 -11.57 -6.84
N PHE A 6 -3.09 -10.43 -7.38
CA PHE A 6 -4.33 -9.74 -7.06
C PHE A 6 -5.45 -10.00 -8.07
N ALA A 7 -5.26 -10.93 -9.02
CA ALA A 7 -6.20 -11.15 -10.12
C ALA A 7 -7.65 -11.47 -9.68
N LYS A 8 -7.81 -12.01 -8.46
CA LYS A 8 -9.12 -12.38 -7.88
C LYS A 8 -9.70 -11.32 -6.95
N TRP A 9 -9.04 -10.17 -6.80
CA TRP A 9 -9.46 -9.12 -5.87
C TRP A 9 -10.24 -8.08 -6.66
N ASP A 10 -11.56 -8.19 -6.61
CA ASP A 10 -12.47 -7.24 -7.26
C ASP A 10 -12.22 -5.84 -6.73
N GLY A 11 -12.09 -4.85 -7.63
CA GLY A 11 -11.82 -3.47 -7.25
C GLY A 11 -10.35 -3.18 -6.85
N PHE A 12 -9.43 -4.14 -7.01
CA PHE A 12 -8.04 -3.94 -6.59
C PHE A 12 -7.37 -2.80 -7.35
N GLY A 13 -6.97 -1.76 -6.60
CA GLY A 13 -6.28 -0.58 -7.14
C GLY A 13 -7.21 0.43 -7.82
N GLU A 14 -8.52 0.28 -7.73
CA GLU A 14 -9.49 1.20 -8.36
C GLU A 14 -9.78 2.45 -7.51
N GLN A 15 -9.53 2.38 -6.20
CA GLN A 15 -9.78 3.49 -5.29
C GLN A 15 -8.70 4.57 -5.43
N THR A 16 -9.13 5.83 -5.59
CA THR A 16 -8.24 7.00 -5.71
C THR A 16 -7.71 7.51 -4.36
N LYS A 17 -8.32 7.03 -3.26
CA LYS A 17 -7.93 7.36 -1.89
C LYS A 17 -7.86 6.07 -1.07
N GLY A 18 -6.93 6.02 -0.12
CA GLY A 18 -6.73 4.86 0.72
C GLY A 18 -5.71 5.10 1.82
N HIS A 19 -5.41 4.03 2.56
CA HIS A 19 -4.42 4.05 3.63
C HIS A 19 -2.99 3.84 3.10
N ILE A 20 -2.01 4.32 3.86
CA ILE A 20 -0.59 4.06 3.61
C ILE A 20 -0.18 2.83 4.42
N GLY A 21 0.30 1.79 3.74
CA GLY A 21 0.81 0.58 4.37
C GLY A 21 2.32 0.64 4.61
N LEU A 22 2.75 0.37 5.83
CA LEU A 22 4.14 0.03 6.15
C LEU A 22 4.18 -1.47 6.45
N GLN A 23 4.98 -2.21 5.70
CA GLN A 23 5.02 -3.67 5.80
C GLN A 23 6.42 -4.13 6.22
N ASP A 24 6.43 -5.15 7.06
CA ASP A 24 7.55 -6.05 7.32
C ASP A 24 7.19 -7.44 6.77
N HIS A 25 8.19 -8.27 6.50
CA HIS A 25 7.99 -9.65 6.06
C HIS A 25 8.89 -10.64 6.79
N GLY A 26 8.99 -10.51 8.12
CA GLY A 26 9.57 -11.52 9.01
C GLY A 26 10.82 -11.12 9.76
N ASP A 27 11.24 -9.85 9.68
CA ASP A 27 12.47 -9.36 10.29
C ASP A 27 12.22 -8.10 11.14
N LYS A 28 13.21 -7.70 11.95
CA LYS A 28 13.09 -6.46 12.72
C LYS A 28 13.34 -5.24 11.83
N VAL A 29 12.32 -4.39 11.73
CA VAL A 29 12.39 -3.11 11.02
C VAL A 29 12.09 -1.93 11.95
N TRP A 30 12.70 -0.78 11.66
CA TRP A 30 12.45 0.47 12.37
C TRP A 30 12.24 1.60 11.36
N PHE A 31 11.16 2.35 11.53
CA PHE A 31 10.85 3.53 10.73
C PHE A 31 10.91 4.79 11.60
N LYS A 32 11.38 5.90 11.04
CA LYS A 32 11.36 7.21 11.69
C LYS A 32 11.19 8.32 10.66
N ASN A 33 10.65 9.46 11.08
CA ASN A 33 10.51 10.66 10.27
C ASN A 33 9.67 10.49 8.98
N ILE A 34 8.64 9.65 8.98
CA ILE A 34 7.70 9.54 7.87
C ILE A 34 6.79 10.77 7.87
N LYS A 35 6.86 11.58 6.81
CA LYS A 35 6.08 12.81 6.64
C LYS A 35 5.35 12.75 5.31
N ILE A 36 4.09 13.19 5.31
CA ILE A 36 3.27 13.30 4.09
C ILE A 36 2.82 14.75 3.89
N ARG A 37 2.73 15.17 2.63
CA ARG A 37 2.07 16.40 2.21
C ARG A 37 1.00 16.03 1.20
N GLU A 38 -0.24 16.42 1.47
CA GLU A 38 -1.35 16.24 0.54
C GLU A 38 -1.17 17.14 -0.68
N LEU A 39 -1.58 16.64 -1.85
CA LEU A 39 -1.64 17.38 -3.10
C LEU A 39 -3.10 17.49 -3.48
N HIS A 40 -3.59 18.74 -3.57
CA HIS A 40 -4.96 19.06 -4.00
C HIS A 40 -5.03 19.12 -5.53
#